data_AF-A0A955ZI55-F1
#
_entry.id   AF-A0A955ZI55-F1
#
_cell.length_a   1.000
_cell.length_b   1.000
_cell.length_c   1.000
_cell.angle_alpha   90.00
_cell.angle_beta   90.00
_cell.angle_gamma   90.00
#
_symmetry.space_group_name_H-M   'P 1'
#
loop_
_entity.id
_entity.type
_entity.pdbx_description
1 polymer ?
#
loop_
_entity_poly.entity_id
_entity_poly.type
_entity_poly.pdbx_seq_one_letter_code
_entity_poly.pdbx_strand_id
1 'polypeptide(L)'
;MMNPLSRVRSLGLLLAFGLTASGCETSSSSQPRYPQQQQPPPGYYAGGQQGYPQQGYPPQQGYPPQGQPYPPQTAPQPTAAPTTTAPLPPVAYDPINATDINFLRGRAQADIQELIGALDSQKQSRVAGIPLVVDDRPGEVNAFASCTKDGKKMMAITDGLLNIEAHLARAKATDEIFGGNKTDQYIQFLAKYQKPGAPIVEPAAGFFNPTQDTDGRKVARQHEILDEQIAFVLGHELAHHYLGHLPCTATGVGVTASEVNAVLSSVVPVFNQPNELAADVNGTYNVLNAGKKRPGYHWTEGGGLLTMRFFAGLDQFSPVDVLFGFERSHPPPQIRTPVIQQAASQWRSSGGNPFTIPLPGFGL
;
A
#
# COMPACT_ATOMS: atom_id res chain seq x y z
N MET A 1 46.56 -49.55 -19.62
CA MET A 1 45.50 -49.85 -20.61
C MET A 1 44.75 -48.55 -20.85
N MET A 2 44.96 -47.96 -22.02
CA MET A 2 44.34 -46.72 -22.48
C MET A 2 43.10 -47.05 -23.33
N ASN A 3 42.03 -46.29 -23.17
CA ASN A 3 41.13 -45.91 -24.26
C ASN A 3 40.30 -44.67 -23.85
N PRO A 4 40.54 -43.49 -24.48
CA PRO A 4 39.66 -42.32 -24.45
C PRO A 4 38.85 -42.21 -25.76
N LEU A 5 37.71 -41.50 -25.76
CA LEU A 5 36.97 -40.85 -26.88
C LEU A 5 35.54 -40.55 -26.34
N SER A 6 34.96 -39.36 -26.44
CA SER A 6 34.53 -38.61 -27.64
C SER A 6 34.22 -37.13 -27.29
N ARG A 7 34.79 -36.13 -28.00
CA ARG A 7 34.17 -35.23 -29.01
C ARG A 7 32.84 -34.58 -28.56
N VAL A 8 32.65 -33.25 -28.64
CA VAL A 8 32.27 -32.52 -29.88
C VAL A 8 32.82 -31.07 -29.91
N ARG A 9 33.11 -30.63 -31.13
CA ARG A 9 33.73 -29.37 -31.56
C ARG A 9 32.75 -28.19 -31.64
N SER A 10 33.27 -27.00 -31.37
CA SER A 10 32.79 -25.69 -31.78
C SER A 10 32.82 -25.53 -33.31
N LEU A 11 31.79 -24.88 -33.87
CA LEU A 11 31.85 -24.21 -35.17
C LEU A 11 31.24 -22.82 -35.02
N GLY A 12 32.03 -21.80 -35.30
CA GLY A 12 31.58 -20.42 -35.43
C GLY A 12 30.96 -20.16 -36.79
N LEU A 13 30.09 -19.17 -36.86
CA LEU A 13 29.66 -18.54 -38.09
C LEU A 13 29.82 -17.02 -37.95
N LEU A 14 30.84 -16.51 -38.65
CA LEU A 14 31.03 -15.10 -38.97
C LEU A 14 30.12 -14.75 -40.14
N LEU A 15 29.36 -13.67 -40.01
CA LEU A 15 28.70 -13.01 -41.14
C LEU A 15 28.97 -11.52 -41.06
N ALA A 16 29.78 -11.06 -42.00
CA ALA A 16 30.08 -9.67 -42.30
C ALA A 16 29.52 -9.37 -43.70
N PHE A 17 28.81 -8.26 -43.86
CA PHE A 17 28.53 -7.47 -45.08
C PHE A 17 27.51 -6.39 -44.63
N GLY A 18 27.55 -5.12 -45.00
CA GLY A 18 28.41 -4.33 -45.88
C GLY A 18 27.85 -2.91 -45.86
N LEU A 19 28.73 -1.91 -45.95
CA LEU A 19 28.43 -0.49 -46.04
C LEU A 19 27.79 -0.13 -47.39
N THR A 20 26.76 0.72 -47.39
CA THR A 20 26.53 1.71 -48.46
C THR A 20 26.03 3.02 -47.86
N ALA A 21 26.75 4.10 -48.15
CA ALA A 21 26.45 5.48 -47.81
C ALA A 21 25.57 6.15 -48.87
N SER A 22 24.75 7.12 -48.46
CA SER A 22 24.60 8.48 -49.02
C SER A 22 23.18 9.03 -48.79
N GLY A 23 23.08 10.25 -48.26
CA GLY A 23 21.84 11.02 -48.24
C GLY A 23 21.78 12.05 -47.11
N CYS A 24 22.23 13.29 -47.40
CA CYS A 24 22.12 14.45 -46.53
C CYS A 24 20.66 14.88 -46.36
N GLU A 25 20.24 15.20 -45.13
CA GLU A 25 19.23 16.23 -44.89
C GLU A 25 19.48 16.92 -43.54
N THR A 26 19.79 18.21 -43.65
CA THR A 26 19.93 19.19 -42.58
C THR A 26 18.56 19.56 -42.01
N SER A 27 18.40 19.50 -40.68
CA SER A 27 17.37 20.27 -39.96
C SER A 27 17.77 20.51 -38.50
N SER A 28 18.20 21.75 -38.25
CA SER A 28 17.73 22.63 -37.18
C SER A 28 17.77 22.14 -35.73
N SER A 29 18.88 22.40 -35.05
CA SER A 29 18.95 22.45 -33.59
C SER A 29 18.23 23.70 -33.05
N SER A 30 17.02 23.54 -32.52
CA SER A 30 16.36 24.56 -31.71
C SER A 30 16.63 24.30 -30.22
N GLN A 31 17.57 25.06 -29.65
CA GLN A 31 17.71 25.21 -28.21
C GLN A 31 16.51 25.99 -27.64
N PRO A 32 15.90 25.56 -26.52
CA PRO A 32 14.96 26.42 -25.80
C PRO A 32 15.72 27.55 -25.09
N ARG A 33 15.45 28.78 -25.52
CA ARG A 33 15.82 30.03 -24.81
C ARG A 33 14.96 30.14 -23.55
N TYR A 34 15.62 30.22 -22.40
CA TYR A 34 15.01 30.70 -21.15
C TYR A 34 14.83 32.23 -21.22
N PRO A 35 13.66 32.79 -20.87
CA PRO A 35 13.52 34.21 -20.67
C PRO A 35 14.23 34.64 -19.38
N GLN A 36 15.09 35.66 -19.53
CA GLN A 36 15.76 36.38 -18.46
C GLN A 36 14.73 37.04 -17.52
N GLN A 37 14.77 36.74 -16.22
CA GLN A 37 14.02 37.48 -15.21
C GLN A 37 14.66 38.86 -15.02
N GLN A 38 13.90 39.92 -15.36
CA GLN A 38 14.21 41.29 -15.00
C GLN A 38 13.83 41.54 -13.54
N GLN A 39 14.76 42.08 -12.76
CA GLN A 39 14.54 42.58 -11.40
C GLN A 39 13.56 43.78 -11.42
N PRO A 40 12.55 43.82 -10.54
CA PRO A 40 11.80 45.04 -10.29
C PRO A 40 12.50 45.93 -9.25
N PRO A 41 12.38 47.27 -9.37
CA PRO A 41 12.95 48.25 -8.45
C PRO A 41 12.08 48.44 -7.18
N PRO A 42 12.63 49.02 -6.10
CA PRO A 42 11.92 49.22 -4.84
C PRO A 42 11.16 50.55 -4.80
N GLY A 43 9.93 50.58 -4.24
CA GLY A 43 9.38 51.84 -3.73
C GLY A 43 7.85 51.98 -3.58
N TYR A 44 7.41 52.01 -2.31
CA TYR A 44 6.50 52.98 -1.65
C TYR A 44 5.06 53.29 -2.17
N TYR A 45 4.10 52.88 -1.31
CA TYR A 45 2.90 53.57 -0.77
C TYR A 45 1.75 54.15 -1.62
N ALA A 46 0.55 53.82 -1.11
CA ALA A 46 -0.67 54.64 -0.92
C ALA A 46 -1.78 54.65 -1.99
N GLY A 47 -2.82 53.84 -1.72
CA GLY A 47 -4.20 54.29 -1.47
C GLY A 47 -5.02 54.87 -2.64
N GLY A 48 -6.09 54.17 -3.01
CA GLY A 48 -7.20 54.76 -3.78
C GLY A 48 -8.15 53.73 -4.38
N GLN A 49 -9.36 53.65 -3.85
CA GLN A 49 -10.49 52.83 -4.31
C GLN A 49 -10.97 53.21 -5.71
N GLN A 50 -11.42 52.24 -6.52
CA GLN A 50 -12.76 52.21 -7.16
C GLN A 50 -12.91 50.97 -8.06
N GLY A 51 -14.06 50.30 -7.94
CA GLY A 51 -14.27 48.92 -8.36
C GLY A 51 -14.96 48.69 -9.71
N TYR A 52 -14.96 47.40 -10.09
CA TYR A 52 -15.79 46.78 -11.12
C TYR A 52 -16.22 45.37 -10.64
N PRO A 53 -17.39 44.87 -11.07
CA PRO A 53 -18.18 43.89 -10.33
C PRO A 53 -17.70 42.43 -10.48
N GLN A 54 -17.59 41.74 -9.35
CA GLN A 54 -17.34 40.29 -9.26
C GLN A 54 -18.66 39.52 -9.34
N GLN A 55 -18.66 38.52 -10.21
CA GLN A 55 -19.74 37.57 -10.46
C GLN A 55 -19.73 36.52 -9.32
N GLY A 56 -20.89 36.30 -8.71
CA GLY A 56 -21.03 35.61 -7.42
C GLY A 56 -20.69 34.12 -7.43
N TYR A 57 -19.85 33.72 -6.47
CA TYR A 57 -19.72 32.36 -5.98
C TYR A 57 -20.83 32.07 -4.96
N PRO A 58 -21.41 30.84 -4.93
CA PRO A 58 -22.37 30.45 -3.90
C PRO A 58 -21.69 30.34 -2.51
N PRO A 59 -22.41 30.67 -1.42
CA PRO A 59 -21.82 30.79 -0.09
C PRO A 59 -21.39 29.44 0.48
N GLN A 60 -20.15 29.37 0.97
CA GLN A 60 -19.70 28.31 1.86
C GLN A 60 -20.52 28.36 3.17
N GLN A 61 -21.21 27.27 3.48
CA GLN A 61 -21.79 27.05 4.80
C GLN A 61 -20.68 26.88 5.83
N GLY A 62 -20.82 27.64 6.92
CA GLY A 62 -19.82 27.82 7.95
C GLY A 62 -19.40 26.52 8.65
N TYR A 63 -18.11 26.45 8.91
CA TYR A 63 -17.52 25.55 9.90
C TYR A 63 -18.14 25.82 11.27
N PRO A 64 -18.49 24.78 12.05
CA PRO A 64 -18.89 24.98 13.43
C PRO A 64 -17.69 25.48 14.27
N PRO A 65 -17.94 26.38 15.24
CA PRO A 65 -16.88 27.02 16.02
C PRO A 65 -16.16 26.03 16.96
N GLN A 66 -14.84 26.13 16.98
CA GLN A 66 -13.96 25.55 17.99
C GLN A 66 -14.35 26.08 19.37
N GLY A 67 -14.73 25.20 20.30
CA GLY A 67 -15.03 25.60 21.67
C GLY A 67 -16.01 24.70 22.41
N GLN A 68 -15.74 23.39 22.47
CA GLN A 68 -16.32 22.53 23.49
C GLN A 68 -15.19 21.71 24.11
N PRO A 69 -14.98 21.73 25.43
CA PRO A 69 -14.03 20.84 26.08
C PRO A 69 -14.47 19.40 25.80
N TYR A 70 -13.60 18.67 25.11
CA TYR A 70 -13.80 17.25 24.82
C TYR A 70 -14.08 16.52 26.14
N PRO A 71 -15.13 15.68 26.23
CA PRO A 71 -15.20 14.71 27.32
C PRO A 71 -13.92 13.87 27.26
N PRO A 72 -13.32 13.49 28.40
CA PRO A 72 -12.11 12.67 28.39
C PRO A 72 -12.38 11.42 27.56
N GLN A 73 -11.75 11.35 26.39
CA GLN A 73 -11.75 10.16 25.55
C GLN A 73 -11.09 9.08 26.39
N THR A 74 -11.88 8.12 26.87
CA THR A 74 -11.33 6.81 27.19
C THR A 74 -10.63 6.34 25.94
N ALA A 75 -9.29 6.28 26.00
CA ALA A 75 -8.48 5.67 24.96
C ALA A 75 -9.16 4.36 24.54
N PRO A 76 -9.27 4.06 23.23
CA PRO A 76 -9.81 2.78 22.80
C PRO A 76 -9.06 1.70 23.57
N GLN A 77 -9.80 1.01 24.41
CA GLN A 77 -9.29 -0.14 25.13
C GLN A 77 -8.77 -1.06 24.02
N PRO A 78 -7.47 -1.44 24.01
CA PRO A 78 -7.01 -2.42 23.05
C PRO A 78 -7.95 -3.60 23.17
N THR A 79 -8.60 -3.99 22.06
CA THR A 79 -9.19 -5.32 21.94
C THR A 79 -8.15 -6.26 22.50
N ALA A 80 -8.48 -6.87 23.64
CA ALA A 80 -7.50 -7.58 24.46
C ALA A 80 -6.66 -8.45 23.53
N ALA A 81 -5.34 -8.21 23.50
CA ALA A 81 -4.42 -9.14 22.86
C ALA A 81 -4.79 -10.54 23.38
N PRO A 82 -4.92 -11.56 22.52
CA PRO A 82 -5.31 -12.89 22.97
C PRO A 82 -4.42 -13.28 24.15
N THR A 83 -5.01 -13.36 25.34
CA THR A 83 -4.32 -13.76 26.58
C THR A 83 -4.12 -15.27 26.60
N THR A 84 -3.70 -15.86 25.47
CA THR A 84 -3.27 -17.26 25.43
C THR A 84 -1.85 -17.32 25.98
N THR A 85 -1.75 -17.30 27.31
CA THR A 85 -0.55 -17.63 28.08
C THR A 85 -0.24 -19.12 28.08
N ALA A 86 -1.06 -19.95 27.42
CA ALA A 86 -0.75 -21.36 27.25
C ALA A 86 0.53 -21.50 26.39
N PRO A 87 1.56 -22.20 26.88
CA PRO A 87 2.76 -22.41 26.10
C PRO A 87 2.42 -23.25 24.86
N LEU A 88 2.72 -22.70 23.68
CA LEU A 88 2.71 -23.44 22.42
C LEU A 88 4.11 -24.03 22.17
N PRO A 89 4.20 -25.21 21.53
CA PRO A 89 5.50 -25.80 21.21
C PRO A 89 6.31 -24.87 20.29
N PRO A 90 7.65 -24.88 20.38
CA PRO A 90 8.49 -24.12 19.47
C PRO A 90 8.28 -24.54 18.01
N VAL A 91 8.33 -23.57 17.10
CA VAL A 91 8.22 -23.78 15.65
C VAL A 91 9.61 -23.68 15.04
N ALA A 92 10.11 -24.81 14.52
CA ALA A 92 11.47 -24.90 13.99
C ALA A 92 11.68 -24.14 12.67
N TYR A 93 10.64 -24.07 11.83
CA TYR A 93 10.63 -23.31 10.58
C TYR A 93 9.30 -22.59 10.45
N ASP A 94 9.38 -21.29 10.20
CA ASP A 94 8.23 -20.45 9.94
C ASP A 94 8.47 -19.63 8.66
N PRO A 95 7.54 -19.64 7.69
CA PRO A 95 7.74 -18.96 6.41
C PRO A 95 7.77 -17.43 6.52
N ILE A 96 7.16 -16.83 7.55
CA ILE A 96 7.23 -15.37 7.77
C ILE A 96 8.63 -15.01 8.30
N ASN A 97 9.19 -15.78 9.23
CA ASN A 97 10.56 -15.57 9.71
C ASN A 97 11.61 -15.74 8.60
N ALA A 98 11.34 -16.62 7.64
CA ALA A 98 12.19 -16.89 6.48
C ALA A 98 11.93 -15.94 5.29
N THR A 99 10.94 -15.04 5.41
CA THR A 99 10.48 -14.17 4.33
C THR A 99 10.22 -14.94 3.03
N ASP A 100 9.59 -16.11 3.14
CA ASP A 100 9.28 -16.99 2.02
C ASP A 100 8.24 -16.32 1.11
N ILE A 101 8.71 -15.73 0.01
CA ILE A 101 7.87 -14.91 -0.85
C ILE A 101 6.74 -15.70 -1.51
N ASN A 102 6.91 -17.00 -1.76
CA ASN A 102 5.85 -17.82 -2.33
C ASN A 102 4.72 -18.04 -1.32
N PHE A 103 5.07 -18.25 -0.05
CA PHE A 103 4.10 -18.28 1.03
C PHE A 103 3.37 -16.94 1.16
N LEU A 104 4.09 -15.82 1.18
CA LEU A 104 3.50 -14.48 1.35
C LEU A 104 2.53 -14.13 0.20
N ARG A 105 2.91 -14.43 -1.05
CA ARG A 105 2.01 -14.29 -2.21
C ARG A 105 0.77 -15.16 -2.07
N GLY A 106 0.93 -16.40 -1.59
CA GLY A 106 -0.18 -17.32 -1.31
C GLY A 106 -1.12 -16.79 -0.23
N ARG A 107 -0.59 -16.18 0.83
CA ARG A 107 -1.38 -15.50 1.87
C ARG A 107 -2.19 -14.34 1.30
N ALA A 108 -1.56 -13.46 0.51
CA ALA A 108 -2.26 -12.36 -0.16
C ALA A 108 -3.44 -12.83 -1.03
N GLN A 109 -3.25 -13.92 -1.76
CA GLN A 109 -4.34 -14.54 -2.55
C GLN A 109 -5.44 -15.13 -1.67
N ALA A 110 -5.11 -15.71 -0.51
CA ALA A 110 -6.13 -16.23 0.41
C ALA A 110 -6.94 -15.09 1.04
N ASP A 111 -6.26 -14.05 1.53
CA ASP A 111 -6.87 -12.96 2.27
C ASP A 111 -7.78 -12.11 1.36
N ILE A 112 -7.42 -11.89 0.09
CA ILE A 112 -8.30 -11.19 -0.86
C ILE A 112 -9.61 -11.96 -1.14
N GLN A 113 -9.57 -13.30 -1.22
CA GLN A 113 -10.80 -14.09 -1.43
C GLN A 113 -11.74 -13.98 -0.23
N GLU A 114 -11.17 -13.94 0.97
CA GLU A 114 -11.95 -13.75 2.19
C GLU A 114 -12.57 -12.35 2.28
N LEU A 115 -11.81 -11.32 1.93
CA LEU A 115 -12.32 -9.95 1.81
C LEU A 115 -13.48 -9.88 0.82
N ILE A 116 -13.34 -10.46 -0.37
CA ILE A 116 -14.41 -10.51 -1.39
C ILE A 116 -15.64 -11.27 -0.86
N GLY A 117 -15.45 -12.40 -0.16
CA GLY A 117 -16.54 -13.15 0.48
C GLY A 117 -17.21 -12.43 1.66
N ALA A 118 -16.56 -11.41 2.20
CA ALA A 118 -17.10 -10.59 3.28
C ALA A 118 -18.01 -9.45 2.79
N LEU A 119 -17.90 -9.04 1.52
CA LEU A 119 -18.69 -7.97 0.93
C LEU A 119 -20.18 -8.31 0.78
N ASP A 120 -21.02 -7.28 0.71
CA ASP A 120 -22.40 -7.43 0.26
C ASP A 120 -22.44 -7.81 -1.23
N SER A 121 -23.56 -8.38 -1.69
CA SER A 121 -23.68 -8.94 -3.05
C SER A 121 -23.45 -7.90 -4.16
N GLN A 122 -23.84 -6.64 -3.93
CA GLN A 122 -23.64 -5.57 -4.91
C GLN A 122 -22.15 -5.24 -5.03
N LYS A 123 -21.45 -5.00 -3.92
CA LYS A 123 -20.00 -4.74 -3.94
C LYS A 123 -19.22 -5.94 -4.44
N GLN A 124 -19.58 -7.14 -4.00
CA GLN A 124 -18.97 -8.40 -4.46
C GLN A 124 -19.05 -8.55 -5.97
N SER A 125 -20.20 -8.27 -6.59
CA SER A 125 -20.37 -8.34 -8.05
C SER A 125 -19.45 -7.38 -8.82
N ARG A 126 -19.03 -6.26 -8.21
CA ARG A 126 -18.15 -5.27 -8.83
C ARG A 126 -16.68 -5.68 -8.80
N VAL A 127 -16.29 -6.57 -7.89
CA VAL A 127 -14.91 -7.02 -7.72
C VAL A 127 -14.70 -8.51 -8.02
N ALA A 128 -15.78 -9.22 -8.35
CA ALA A 128 -15.72 -10.60 -8.77
C ALA A 128 -14.79 -10.74 -9.99
N GLY A 129 -13.80 -11.63 -9.88
CA GLY A 129 -12.87 -11.95 -10.96
C GLY A 129 -11.79 -10.89 -11.23
N ILE A 130 -11.62 -9.88 -10.37
CA ILE A 130 -10.45 -9.00 -10.44
C ILE A 130 -9.20 -9.83 -10.08
N PRO A 131 -8.20 -9.91 -10.97
CA PRO A 131 -6.97 -10.60 -10.68
C PRO A 131 -6.10 -9.77 -9.72
N LEU A 132 -5.57 -10.43 -8.68
CA LEU A 132 -4.46 -9.92 -7.89
C LEU A 132 -3.15 -10.38 -8.53
N VAL A 133 -2.41 -9.42 -9.05
CA VAL A 133 -1.10 -9.63 -9.68
C VAL A 133 0.00 -9.35 -8.67
N VAL A 134 1.09 -10.08 -8.76
CA VAL A 134 2.29 -9.78 -8.00
C VAL A 134 3.28 -9.00 -8.86
N ASP A 135 3.74 -7.88 -8.34
CA ASP A 135 4.83 -7.09 -8.91
C ASP A 135 6.14 -7.43 -8.18
N ASP A 136 7.05 -8.09 -8.88
CA ASP A 136 8.30 -8.61 -8.32
C ASP A 136 9.50 -7.69 -8.54
N ARG A 137 9.26 -6.46 -9.01
CA ARG A 137 10.32 -5.47 -9.22
C ARG A 137 11.01 -5.14 -7.89
N PRO A 138 12.35 -5.27 -7.82
CA PRO A 138 13.09 -5.01 -6.59
C PRO A 138 12.90 -3.58 -6.07
N GLY A 139 12.63 -3.45 -4.77
CA GLY A 139 12.53 -2.16 -4.09
C GLY A 139 11.20 -1.43 -4.28
N GLU A 140 10.31 -1.94 -5.12
CA GLU A 140 8.94 -1.44 -5.20
C GLU A 140 8.18 -1.86 -3.94
N VAL A 141 7.59 -0.88 -3.27
CA VAL A 141 6.75 -1.07 -2.08
C VAL A 141 5.45 -0.36 -2.34
N ASN A 142 4.49 -1.13 -2.83
CA ASN A 142 3.19 -0.64 -3.18
C ASN A 142 2.14 -1.76 -3.22
N ALA A 143 0.89 -1.34 -3.13
CA ALA A 143 -0.25 -2.05 -3.68
C ALA A 143 -1.12 -1.01 -4.38
N PHE A 144 -1.81 -1.41 -5.44
CA PHE A 144 -2.68 -0.50 -6.16
C PHE A 144 -3.76 -1.22 -6.96
N ALA A 145 -4.91 -0.56 -7.05
CA ALA A 145 -5.98 -0.87 -7.96
C ALA A 145 -5.81 -0.09 -9.27
N SER A 146 -6.02 -0.74 -10.41
CA SER A 146 -5.85 -0.10 -11.71
C SER A 146 -6.76 -0.69 -12.79
N CYS A 147 -6.80 -0.03 -13.93
CA CYS A 147 -7.41 -0.52 -15.15
C CYS A 147 -6.34 -0.71 -16.23
N THR A 148 -6.46 -1.78 -17.02
CA THR A 148 -5.73 -1.90 -18.28
C THR A 148 -6.17 -0.82 -19.27
N LYS A 149 -5.41 -0.64 -20.36
CA LYS A 149 -5.78 0.28 -21.45
C LYS A 149 -7.17 0.01 -22.03
N ASP A 150 -7.58 -1.25 -22.04
CA ASP A 150 -8.89 -1.68 -22.53
C ASP A 150 -9.99 -1.60 -21.47
N GLY A 151 -9.69 -1.03 -20.29
CA GLY A 151 -10.65 -0.79 -19.22
C GLY A 151 -10.89 -1.97 -18.29
N LYS A 152 -10.13 -3.07 -18.41
CA LYS A 152 -10.24 -4.24 -17.51
C LYS A 152 -9.63 -3.98 -16.15
N LYS A 153 -10.30 -4.43 -15.08
CA LYS A 153 -9.87 -4.24 -13.70
C LYS A 153 -8.70 -5.16 -13.34
N MET A 154 -7.77 -4.64 -12.55
CA MET A 154 -6.74 -5.42 -11.87
C MET A 154 -6.35 -4.80 -10.54
N MET A 155 -5.73 -5.62 -9.69
CA MET A 155 -5.01 -5.18 -8.50
C MET A 155 -3.59 -5.71 -8.57
N ALA A 156 -2.66 -4.97 -8.00
CA ALA A 156 -1.28 -5.39 -7.84
C ALA A 156 -0.84 -5.25 -6.38
N ILE A 157 0.00 -6.17 -5.94
CA ILE A 157 0.76 -6.08 -4.69
C ILE A 157 2.22 -6.40 -4.98
N THR A 158 3.13 -5.65 -4.38
CA THR A 158 4.58 -5.83 -4.60
C THR A 158 5.17 -6.85 -3.64
N ASP A 159 6.20 -7.57 -4.10
CA ASP A 159 7.01 -8.42 -3.22
C ASP A 159 7.67 -7.61 -2.09
N GLY A 160 8.06 -6.37 -2.38
CA GLY A 160 8.67 -5.49 -1.38
C GLY A 160 7.71 -5.13 -0.24
N LEU A 161 6.43 -4.88 -0.55
CA LEU A 161 5.42 -4.64 0.48
C LEU A 161 5.21 -5.90 1.35
N LEU A 162 5.03 -7.07 0.72
CA LEU A 162 4.86 -8.33 1.44
C LEU A 162 6.05 -8.65 2.37
N ASN A 163 7.27 -8.38 1.91
CA ASN A 163 8.49 -8.53 2.71
C ASN A 163 8.46 -7.61 3.94
N ILE A 164 8.13 -6.33 3.75
CA ILE A 164 8.01 -5.36 4.85
C ILE A 164 6.96 -5.78 5.86
N GLU A 165 5.77 -6.18 5.40
CA GLU A 165 4.67 -6.62 6.26
C GLU A 165 5.03 -7.87 7.07
N ALA A 166 5.78 -8.80 6.48
CA ALA A 166 6.30 -9.99 7.18
C ALA A 166 7.21 -9.62 8.35
N HIS A 167 8.18 -8.71 8.13
CA HIS A 167 9.07 -8.25 9.20
C HIS A 167 8.35 -7.38 10.23
N LEU A 168 7.42 -6.53 9.83
CA LEU A 168 6.57 -5.76 10.76
C LEU A 168 5.74 -6.69 11.63
N ALA A 169 5.14 -7.74 11.06
CA ALA A 169 4.37 -8.72 11.81
C ALA A 169 5.25 -9.47 12.82
N ARG A 170 6.43 -9.93 12.39
CA ARG A 170 7.43 -10.58 13.25
C ARG A 170 7.89 -9.67 14.39
N ALA A 171 8.19 -8.41 14.09
CA ALA A 171 8.62 -7.42 15.08
C ALA A 171 7.50 -7.07 16.07
N LYS A 172 6.29 -6.84 15.57
CA LYS A 172 5.12 -6.53 16.39
C LYS A 172 4.73 -7.68 17.30
N ALA A 173 4.73 -8.92 16.79
CA ALA A 173 4.48 -10.10 17.62
C ALA A 173 5.56 -10.27 18.70
N THR A 174 6.82 -9.97 18.38
CA THR A 174 7.91 -10.00 19.38
C THR A 174 7.64 -8.99 20.50
N ASP A 175 7.27 -7.75 20.15
CA ASP A 175 6.93 -6.71 21.13
C ASP A 175 5.72 -7.09 21.99
N GLU A 176 4.70 -7.72 21.41
CA GLU A 176 3.49 -8.11 22.14
C GLU A 176 3.72 -9.29 23.10
N ILE A 177 4.54 -10.27 22.71
CA ILE A 177 4.76 -11.48 23.51
C ILE A 177 5.86 -11.30 24.57
N PHE A 178 6.91 -10.53 24.25
CA PHE A 178 8.10 -10.40 25.10
C PHE A 178 8.33 -8.98 25.63
N GLY A 179 7.52 -8.02 25.22
CA GLY A 179 7.79 -6.61 25.43
C GLY A 179 8.93 -6.10 24.53
N GLY A 180 9.16 -4.79 24.57
CA GLY A 180 10.24 -4.15 23.83
C GLY A 180 9.73 -3.15 22.78
N ASN A 181 10.58 -2.90 21.78
CA ASN A 181 10.37 -1.91 20.73
C ASN A 181 10.96 -2.36 19.38
N LYS A 182 10.96 -3.66 19.08
CA LYS A 182 11.46 -4.24 17.83
C LYS A 182 10.76 -3.66 16.61
N THR A 183 9.48 -3.31 16.70
CA THR A 183 8.75 -2.63 15.63
C THR A 183 9.45 -1.31 15.26
N ASP A 184 9.76 -0.47 16.24
CA ASP A 184 10.46 0.81 16.01
C ASP A 184 11.90 0.61 15.55
N GLN A 185 12.59 -0.39 16.11
CA GLN A 185 13.95 -0.75 15.66
C GLN A 185 13.96 -1.16 14.18
N TYR A 186 12.95 -1.89 13.71
CA TYR A 186 12.84 -2.31 12.32
C TYR A 186 12.54 -1.13 11.39
N ILE A 187 11.60 -0.26 11.79
CA ILE A 187 11.30 0.98 11.04
C ILE A 187 12.56 1.85 10.92
N GLN A 188 13.28 2.07 12.01
CA GLN A 188 14.53 2.83 12.02
C GLN A 188 15.62 2.17 11.17
N PHE A 189 15.69 0.84 11.19
CA PHE A 189 16.62 0.07 10.37
C PHE A 189 16.36 0.31 8.88
N LEU A 190 15.10 0.16 8.43
CA LEU A 190 14.75 0.42 7.04
C LEU A 190 15.00 1.88 6.66
N ALA A 191 14.57 2.84 7.47
CA ALA A 191 14.80 4.25 7.18
C ALA A 191 16.30 4.60 7.03
N LYS A 192 17.17 3.92 7.78
CA LYS A 192 18.61 4.17 7.75
C LYS A 192 19.33 3.47 6.59
N TYR A 193 18.92 2.25 6.25
CA TYR A 193 19.70 1.38 5.36
C TYR A 193 19.05 1.09 4.02
N GLN A 194 17.74 1.30 3.87
CA GLN A 194 17.06 1.13 2.59
C GLN A 194 17.59 2.16 1.59
N LYS A 195 17.76 1.73 0.34
CA LYS A 195 18.13 2.61 -0.77
C LYS A 195 17.01 2.62 -1.81
N PRO A 196 16.73 3.77 -2.45
CA PRO A 196 15.73 3.84 -3.52
C PRO A 196 16.05 2.84 -4.64
N GLY A 197 15.04 2.07 -5.08
CA GLY A 197 15.15 1.09 -6.16
C GLY A 197 16.04 -0.14 -5.87
N ALA A 198 16.59 -0.26 -4.66
CA ALA A 198 17.29 -1.47 -4.23
C ALA A 198 16.29 -2.47 -3.63
N PRO A 199 16.56 -3.79 -3.67
CA PRO A 199 15.80 -4.77 -2.90
C PRO A 199 15.61 -4.34 -1.44
N ILE A 200 14.55 -4.82 -0.80
CA ILE A 200 14.32 -4.54 0.62
C ILE A 200 15.51 -5.05 1.42
N VAL A 201 16.11 -4.17 2.21
CA VAL A 201 17.27 -4.52 3.02
C VAL A 201 16.83 -5.43 4.17
N GLU A 202 17.50 -6.56 4.31
CA GLU A 202 17.18 -7.56 5.33
C GLU A 202 17.94 -7.28 6.64
N PRO A 203 17.28 -7.38 7.81
CA PRO A 203 17.97 -7.29 9.09
C PRO A 203 19.05 -8.37 9.24
N ALA A 204 20.21 -7.99 9.80
CA ALA A 204 21.30 -8.93 10.02
C ALA A 204 20.92 -10.03 11.03
N ALA A 205 21.63 -11.18 10.94
CA ALA A 205 21.49 -12.25 11.92
C ALA A 205 21.69 -11.71 13.36
N GLY A 206 20.80 -12.11 14.28
CA GLY A 206 20.78 -11.61 15.64
C GLY A 206 19.96 -10.34 15.86
N PHE A 207 19.43 -9.71 14.80
CA PHE A 207 18.45 -8.63 14.96
C PHE A 207 17.20 -9.12 15.72
N PHE A 208 16.71 -10.30 15.35
CA PHE A 208 15.71 -11.05 16.12
C PHE A 208 16.41 -12.08 17.01
N ASN A 209 15.96 -12.21 18.25
CA ASN A 209 16.47 -13.22 19.18
C ASN A 209 16.00 -14.62 18.73
N PRO A 210 16.90 -15.58 18.43
CA PRO A 210 16.50 -16.89 17.88
C PRO A 210 15.54 -17.70 18.76
N THR A 211 15.64 -17.58 20.09
CA THR A 211 14.75 -18.26 21.04
C THR A 211 13.36 -17.66 21.02
N GLN A 212 13.25 -16.33 20.97
CA GLN A 212 11.96 -15.64 20.80
C GLN A 212 11.36 -15.92 19.43
N ASP A 213 12.22 -16.05 18.42
CA ASP A 213 11.80 -16.16 17.04
C ASP A 213 11.10 -17.49 16.71
N THR A 214 11.42 -18.52 17.48
CA THR A 214 10.84 -19.87 17.39
C THR A 214 9.75 -20.13 18.42
N ASP A 215 9.42 -19.18 19.30
CA ASP A 215 8.31 -19.34 20.27
C ASP A 215 6.97 -19.47 19.54
N GLY A 216 6.24 -20.55 19.81
CA GLY A 216 5.00 -20.87 19.11
C GLY A 216 3.88 -19.83 19.29
N ARG A 217 3.85 -19.09 20.40
CA ARG A 217 2.87 -18.01 20.63
C ARG A 217 3.20 -16.80 19.78
N LYS A 218 4.49 -16.44 19.69
CA LYS A 218 4.95 -15.36 18.80
C LYS A 218 4.69 -15.72 17.34
N VAL A 219 4.99 -16.95 16.95
CA VAL A 219 4.73 -17.44 15.59
C VAL A 219 3.23 -17.43 15.27
N ALA A 220 2.36 -17.92 16.15
CA ALA A 220 0.92 -17.81 15.92
C ALA A 220 0.48 -16.33 15.76
N ARG A 221 0.98 -15.45 16.62
CA ARG A 221 0.60 -14.04 16.62
C ARG A 221 1.10 -13.27 15.39
N GLN A 222 2.29 -13.55 14.87
CA GLN A 222 2.76 -12.86 13.67
C GLN A 222 1.97 -13.25 12.41
N HIS A 223 1.42 -14.47 12.34
CA HIS A 223 0.52 -14.82 11.24
C HIS A 223 -0.78 -14.00 11.30
N GLU A 224 -1.35 -13.83 12.50
CA GLU A 224 -2.53 -12.97 12.69
C GLU A 224 -2.26 -11.51 12.27
N ILE A 225 -1.11 -10.95 12.65
CA ILE A 225 -0.73 -9.57 12.30
C ILE A 225 -0.42 -9.42 10.81
N LEU A 226 0.22 -10.42 10.19
CA LEU A 226 0.49 -10.41 8.76
C LEU A 226 -0.83 -10.37 7.98
N ASP A 227 -1.76 -11.27 8.31
CA ASP A 227 -3.07 -11.33 7.67
C ASP A 227 -3.82 -9.99 7.82
N GLU A 228 -3.77 -9.33 8.98
CA GLU A 228 -4.41 -8.02 9.17
C GLU A 228 -3.80 -6.92 8.29
N GLN A 229 -2.47 -6.90 8.12
CA GLN A 229 -1.79 -5.90 7.28
C GLN A 229 -2.16 -6.09 5.81
N ILE A 230 -1.98 -7.32 5.30
CA ILE A 230 -2.36 -7.70 3.94
C ILE A 230 -3.84 -7.40 3.68
N ALA A 231 -4.72 -7.81 4.60
CA ALA A 231 -6.15 -7.60 4.47
C ALA A 231 -6.51 -6.11 4.46
N PHE A 232 -5.84 -5.28 5.25
CA PHE A 232 -6.07 -3.84 5.23
C PHE A 232 -5.69 -3.22 3.88
N VAL A 233 -4.48 -3.50 3.40
CA VAL A 233 -4.00 -2.96 2.12
C VAL A 233 -4.89 -3.43 0.96
N LEU A 234 -5.16 -4.73 0.86
CA LEU A 234 -5.99 -5.27 -0.20
C LEU A 234 -7.46 -4.84 -0.08
N GLY A 235 -7.97 -4.67 1.14
CA GLY A 235 -9.30 -4.14 1.40
C GLY A 235 -9.46 -2.69 0.94
N HIS A 236 -8.42 -1.87 1.13
CA HIS A 236 -8.33 -0.51 0.61
C HIS A 236 -8.37 -0.51 -0.93
N GLU A 237 -7.53 -1.31 -1.58
CA GLU A 237 -7.50 -1.42 -3.05
C GLU A 237 -8.80 -1.97 -3.65
N LEU A 238 -9.43 -2.96 -3.00
CA LEU A 238 -10.75 -3.46 -3.39
C LEU A 238 -11.81 -2.34 -3.34
N ALA A 239 -11.71 -1.45 -2.36
CA ALA A 239 -12.63 -0.34 -2.22
C ALA A 239 -12.56 0.64 -3.40
N HIS A 240 -11.38 0.91 -3.95
CA HIS A 240 -11.27 1.71 -5.18
C HIS A 240 -12.09 1.13 -6.33
N HIS A 241 -12.13 -0.20 -6.46
CA HIS A 241 -12.92 -0.87 -7.49
C HIS A 241 -14.43 -0.83 -7.21
N TYR A 242 -14.90 -1.28 -6.04
CA TYR A 242 -16.36 -1.34 -5.82
C TYR A 242 -17.02 0.02 -5.60
N LEU A 243 -16.26 1.03 -5.14
CA LEU A 243 -16.74 2.42 -5.04
C LEU A 243 -16.69 3.15 -6.40
N GLY A 244 -16.00 2.59 -7.40
CA GLY A 244 -15.91 3.19 -8.73
C GLY A 244 -14.96 4.39 -8.80
N HIS A 245 -13.90 4.41 -7.96
CA HIS A 245 -12.87 5.45 -8.00
C HIS A 245 -12.01 5.38 -9.27
N LEU A 246 -12.06 4.25 -9.98
CA LEU A 246 -11.30 3.97 -11.18
C LEU A 246 -12.21 3.94 -12.42
N PRO A 247 -11.77 4.50 -13.56
CA PRO A 247 -12.55 4.52 -14.79
C PRO A 247 -12.49 3.16 -15.54
N CYS A 248 -12.63 2.05 -14.82
CA CYS A 248 -12.60 0.72 -15.43
C CYS A 248 -13.94 0.44 -16.11
N THR A 249 -13.95 0.50 -17.44
CA THR A 249 -15.17 0.43 -18.26
C THR A 249 -15.46 -0.97 -18.80
N ALA A 250 -14.49 -1.87 -18.81
CA ALA A 250 -14.68 -3.21 -19.36
C ALA A 250 -15.39 -4.13 -18.35
N THR A 251 -16.30 -4.94 -18.88
CA THR A 251 -16.99 -6.02 -18.15
C THR A 251 -16.29 -7.36 -18.29
N GLY A 252 -15.18 -7.42 -19.04
CA GLY A 252 -14.42 -8.65 -19.29
C GLY A 252 -13.63 -9.13 -18.08
N VAL A 253 -13.53 -10.45 -17.94
CA VAL A 253 -12.75 -11.12 -16.89
C VAL A 253 -11.32 -11.38 -17.37
N GLY A 254 -10.35 -11.10 -16.51
CA GLY A 254 -8.94 -11.46 -16.71
C GLY A 254 -8.12 -10.43 -17.48
N VAL A 255 -6.82 -10.41 -17.19
CA VAL A 255 -5.80 -9.58 -17.86
C VAL A 255 -4.72 -10.48 -18.42
N THR A 256 -4.24 -10.18 -19.62
CA THR A 256 -3.10 -10.85 -20.25
C THR A 256 -1.79 -10.40 -19.60
N ALA A 257 -0.74 -11.22 -19.70
CA ALA A 257 0.58 -10.88 -19.17
C ALA A 257 1.14 -9.56 -19.77
N SER A 258 0.85 -9.28 -21.04
CA SER A 258 1.24 -8.01 -21.67
C SER A 258 0.50 -6.80 -21.10
N GLU A 259 -0.79 -6.94 -20.79
CA GLU A 259 -1.58 -5.88 -20.15
C GLU A 259 -1.08 -5.62 -18.73
N VAL A 260 -0.75 -6.69 -17.99
CA VAL A 260 -0.15 -6.59 -16.66
C VAL A 260 1.15 -5.80 -16.71
N ASN A 261 2.10 -6.20 -17.56
CA ASN A 261 3.40 -5.52 -17.65
C ASN A 261 3.24 -4.03 -18.01
N ALA A 262 2.29 -3.71 -18.89
CA ALA A 262 1.99 -2.33 -19.25
C ALA A 262 1.47 -1.52 -18.05
N VAL A 263 0.58 -2.10 -17.24
CA VAL A 263 0.05 -1.42 -16.03
C VAL A 263 1.12 -1.26 -14.96
N LEU A 264 1.92 -2.30 -14.67
CA LEU A 264 3.00 -2.21 -13.69
C LEU A 264 4.05 -1.16 -14.07
N SER A 265 4.29 -0.96 -15.37
CA SER A 265 5.21 0.08 -15.88
C SER A 265 4.62 1.49 -15.88
N SER A 266 3.32 1.66 -15.61
CA SER A 266 2.64 2.95 -15.66
C SER A 266 2.71 3.67 -14.30
N VAL A 267 2.74 5.01 -14.34
CA VAL A 267 2.65 5.82 -13.12
C VAL A 267 1.23 5.67 -12.56
N VAL A 268 1.12 5.21 -11.32
CA VAL A 268 -0.16 5.11 -10.61
C VAL A 268 -0.78 6.51 -10.54
N PRO A 269 -2.05 6.69 -10.96
CA PRO A 269 -2.71 7.98 -10.88
C PRO A 269 -2.72 8.48 -9.44
N VAL A 270 -2.42 9.76 -9.24
CA VAL A 270 -2.68 10.41 -7.94
C VAL A 270 -4.20 10.39 -7.74
N PHE A 271 -4.66 9.62 -6.78
CA PHE A 271 -6.08 9.56 -6.46
C PHE A 271 -6.53 10.86 -5.81
N ASN A 272 -7.79 11.22 -6.05
CA ASN A 272 -8.43 12.33 -5.35
C ASN A 272 -8.47 12.00 -3.85
N GLN A 273 -7.95 12.89 -2.99
CA GLN A 273 -7.83 12.67 -1.54
C GLN A 273 -9.13 12.17 -0.86
N PRO A 274 -10.34 12.63 -1.21
CA PRO A 274 -11.59 12.07 -0.70
C PRO A 274 -11.82 10.60 -1.06
N ASN A 275 -11.38 10.15 -2.24
CA ASN A 275 -11.51 8.75 -2.67
C ASN A 275 -10.62 7.85 -1.80
N GLU A 276 -9.42 8.32 -1.45
CA GLU A 276 -8.48 7.63 -0.56
C GLU A 276 -9.06 7.44 0.84
N LEU A 277 -9.65 8.49 1.41
CA LEU A 277 -10.31 8.40 2.72
C LEU A 277 -11.54 7.49 2.67
N ALA A 278 -12.31 7.54 1.58
CA ALA A 278 -13.44 6.64 1.39
C ALA A 278 -12.99 5.17 1.26
N ALA A 279 -11.85 4.93 0.61
CA ALA A 279 -11.23 3.61 0.52
C ALA A 279 -10.72 3.13 1.88
N ASP A 280 -10.10 3.98 2.70
CA ASP A 280 -9.71 3.64 4.07
C ASP A 280 -10.90 3.24 4.95
N VAL A 281 -11.98 4.02 4.90
CA VAL A 281 -13.21 3.70 5.66
C VAL A 281 -13.77 2.36 5.20
N ASN A 282 -13.98 2.19 3.89
CA ASN A 282 -14.64 0.99 3.38
C ASN A 282 -13.74 -0.25 3.47
N GLY A 283 -12.42 -0.11 3.29
CA GLY A 283 -11.42 -1.15 3.50
C GLY A 283 -11.39 -1.60 4.96
N THR A 284 -11.41 -0.67 5.91
CA THR A 284 -11.52 -0.98 7.34
C THR A 284 -12.81 -1.75 7.65
N TYR A 285 -13.94 -1.32 7.12
CA TYR A 285 -15.21 -2.06 7.24
C TYR A 285 -15.13 -3.46 6.63
N ASN A 286 -14.47 -3.61 5.47
CA ASN A 286 -14.31 -4.90 4.81
C ASN A 286 -13.48 -5.86 5.65
N VAL A 287 -12.35 -5.40 6.20
CA VAL A 287 -11.48 -6.18 7.11
C VAL A 287 -12.27 -6.66 8.33
N LEU A 288 -12.99 -5.74 9.00
CA LEU A 288 -13.75 -6.08 10.20
C LEU A 288 -14.92 -7.04 9.90
N ASN A 289 -15.58 -6.88 8.75
CA ASN A 289 -16.62 -7.80 8.31
C ASN A 289 -16.06 -9.19 7.98
N ALA A 290 -14.90 -9.27 7.34
CA ALA A 290 -14.20 -10.53 7.09
C ALA A 290 -13.80 -11.18 8.41
N GLY A 291 -13.14 -10.43 9.30
CA GLY A 291 -12.75 -10.86 10.63
C GLY A 291 -13.91 -11.40 11.46
N LYS A 292 -15.08 -10.75 11.43
CA LYS A 292 -16.30 -11.22 12.12
C LYS A 292 -16.80 -12.59 11.61
N LYS A 293 -16.53 -12.95 10.35
CA LYS A 293 -16.94 -14.23 9.75
C LYS A 293 -15.91 -15.35 10.00
N ARG A 294 -14.71 -15.04 10.51
CA ARG A 294 -13.65 -16.02 10.74
C ARG A 294 -14.00 -16.95 11.90
N PRO A 295 -13.71 -18.26 11.80
CA PRO A 295 -13.83 -19.18 12.93
C PRO A 295 -12.68 -19.07 13.94
N GLY A 296 -11.56 -18.46 13.55
CA GLY A 296 -10.36 -18.29 14.36
C GLY A 296 -10.18 -16.85 14.86
N TYR A 297 -8.97 -16.33 14.75
CA TYR A 297 -8.69 -14.93 15.07
C TYR A 297 -9.55 -13.98 14.21
N HIS A 298 -10.26 -13.06 14.86
CA HIS A 298 -11.05 -12.03 14.20
C HIS A 298 -10.14 -10.84 13.87
N TRP A 299 -10.00 -10.52 12.59
CA TRP A 299 -9.25 -9.36 12.15
C TRP A 299 -9.78 -8.06 12.73
N THR A 300 -8.84 -7.16 13.02
CA THR A 300 -9.05 -5.80 13.52
C THR A 300 -8.42 -4.79 12.56
N GLU A 301 -8.58 -3.49 12.86
CA GLU A 301 -7.84 -2.42 12.20
C GLU A 301 -6.34 -2.39 12.56
N GLY A 302 -5.87 -3.29 13.42
CA GLY A 302 -4.50 -3.34 13.94
C GLY A 302 -3.44 -3.37 12.83
N GLY A 303 -3.63 -4.19 11.81
CA GLY A 303 -2.73 -4.23 10.64
C GLY A 303 -2.68 -2.91 9.86
N GLY A 304 -3.81 -2.24 9.68
CA GLY A 304 -3.85 -0.91 9.05
C GLY A 304 -3.12 0.14 9.88
N LEU A 305 -3.32 0.13 11.20
CA LEU A 305 -2.61 1.05 12.10
C LEU A 305 -1.10 0.77 12.17
N LEU A 306 -0.69 -0.50 12.08
CA LEU A 306 0.72 -0.87 12.00
C LEU A 306 1.35 -0.38 10.68
N THR A 307 0.62 -0.51 9.57
CA THR A 307 1.03 0.01 8.26
C THR A 307 1.19 1.53 8.30
N MET A 308 0.23 2.25 8.89
CA MET A 308 0.35 3.71 9.05
C MET A 308 1.52 4.10 9.96
N ARG A 309 1.78 3.36 11.04
CA ARG A 309 2.94 3.58 11.91
C ARG A 309 4.26 3.39 11.15
N PHE A 310 4.33 2.39 10.27
CA PHE A 310 5.50 2.16 9.44
C PHE A 310 5.82 3.38 8.56
N PHE A 311 4.86 3.81 7.74
CA PHE A 311 5.05 4.97 6.86
C PHE A 311 5.32 6.26 7.65
N ALA A 312 4.59 6.52 8.74
CA ALA A 312 4.83 7.68 9.60
C ALA A 312 6.23 7.70 10.21
N GLY A 313 6.76 6.52 10.56
CA GLY A 313 8.10 6.41 11.10
C GLY A 313 9.17 6.60 10.03
N LEU A 314 8.95 6.12 8.80
CA LEU A 314 9.88 6.42 7.71
C LEU A 314 9.94 7.92 7.42
N ASP A 315 8.81 8.63 7.43
CA ASP A 315 8.70 10.09 7.25
C ASP A 315 9.56 10.86 8.23
N GLN A 316 9.59 10.38 9.48
CA GLN A 316 10.37 10.99 10.54
C GLN A 316 11.88 10.86 10.32
N PHE A 317 12.34 9.79 9.66
CA PHE A 317 13.75 9.44 9.55
C PHE A 317 14.33 9.63 8.14
N SER A 318 13.48 9.82 7.13
CA SER A 318 13.85 10.03 5.72
C SER A 318 12.70 10.71 4.98
N PRO A 319 12.96 11.52 3.93
CA PRO A 319 11.91 11.87 2.97
C PRO A 319 11.40 10.58 2.29
N VAL A 320 10.20 10.10 2.63
CA VAL A 320 9.67 8.81 2.18
C VAL A 320 9.34 8.79 0.70
N ASP A 321 8.95 9.95 0.15
CA ASP A 321 8.76 10.16 -1.29
C ASP A 321 9.97 9.74 -2.13
N VAL A 322 11.16 9.66 -1.54
CA VAL A 322 12.40 9.20 -2.18
C VAL A 322 12.60 7.69 -2.04
N LEU A 323 12.10 7.06 -0.97
CA LEU A 323 12.30 5.65 -0.66
C LEU A 323 11.21 4.75 -1.25
N PHE A 324 9.94 5.12 -1.13
CA PHE A 324 8.80 4.28 -1.54
C PHE A 324 7.76 5.10 -2.32
N GLY A 325 7.28 4.57 -3.44
CA GLY A 325 6.30 5.25 -4.30
C GLY A 325 4.89 5.38 -3.68
N PHE A 326 4.63 4.70 -2.55
CA PHE A 326 3.32 4.63 -1.89
C PHE A 326 2.74 6.00 -1.50
N GLU A 327 3.54 6.91 -0.93
CA GLU A 327 3.04 8.21 -0.44
C GLU A 327 2.75 9.21 -1.57
N ARG A 328 3.25 8.96 -2.78
CA ARG A 328 2.91 9.78 -3.94
C ARG A 328 1.46 9.59 -4.39
N SER A 329 0.84 8.47 -4.03
CA SER A 329 -0.54 8.15 -4.40
C SER A 329 -1.52 8.15 -3.24
N HIS A 330 -1.06 8.19 -1.98
CA HIS A 330 -1.91 8.10 -0.79
C HIS A 330 -1.73 9.30 0.16
N PRO A 331 -2.75 9.68 0.95
CA PRO A 331 -2.63 10.73 1.96
C PRO A 331 -1.60 10.35 3.04
N PRO A 332 -0.95 11.32 3.69
CA PRO A 332 -0.03 11.06 4.79
C PRO A 332 -0.67 10.25 5.94
N PRO A 333 0.10 9.38 6.63
CA PRO A 333 -0.41 8.53 7.71
C PRO A 333 -1.09 9.30 8.85
N GLN A 334 -0.69 10.54 9.11
CA GLN A 334 -1.26 11.40 10.16
C GLN A 334 -2.72 11.79 9.87
N ILE A 335 -3.13 11.74 8.59
CA ILE A 335 -4.52 11.95 8.17
C ILE A 335 -5.30 10.63 8.17
N ARG A 336 -4.69 9.54 7.69
CA ARG A 336 -5.37 8.24 7.53
C ARG A 336 -5.60 7.53 8.87
N THR A 337 -4.66 7.61 9.80
CA THR A 337 -4.75 6.97 11.13
C THR A 337 -6.07 7.29 11.86
N PRO A 338 -6.45 8.57 12.08
CA PRO A 338 -7.72 8.88 12.75
C PRO A 338 -8.95 8.41 11.95
N VAL A 339 -8.88 8.37 10.61
CA VAL A 339 -9.97 7.86 9.77
C VAL A 339 -10.17 6.36 9.96
N ILE A 340 -9.10 5.57 9.97
CA ILE A 340 -9.13 4.12 10.23
C ILE A 340 -9.71 3.85 11.64
N GLN A 341 -9.21 4.55 12.66
CA GLN A 341 -9.69 4.40 14.03
C GLN A 341 -11.17 4.77 14.16
N GLN A 342 -11.59 5.86 13.52
CA GLN A 342 -12.98 6.31 13.53
C GLN A 342 -13.89 5.30 12.82
N ALA A 343 -13.50 4.81 11.64
CA ALA A 343 -14.24 3.80 10.90
C ALA A 343 -14.42 2.52 11.73
N ALA A 344 -13.36 2.05 12.37
CA ALA A 344 -13.42 0.88 13.21
C ALA A 344 -14.28 1.09 14.47
N SER A 345 -14.22 2.28 15.09
CA SER A 345 -15.08 2.64 16.22
C SER A 345 -16.56 2.66 15.82
N GLN A 346 -16.87 3.27 14.67
CA GLN A 346 -18.22 3.31 14.10
C GLN A 346 -18.74 1.91 13.77
N TRP A 347 -17.92 1.06 13.15
CA TRP A 347 -18.26 -0.33 12.87
C TRP A 347 -18.66 -1.09 14.16
N ARG A 348 -17.87 -0.95 15.24
CA ARG A 348 -18.18 -1.59 16.52
C ARG A 348 -19.49 -1.07 17.11
N SER A 349 -19.68 0.25 17.11
CA SER A 349 -20.89 0.90 17.68
C SER A 349 -22.19 0.52 16.94
N SER A 350 -22.09 0.16 15.67
CA SER A 350 -23.22 -0.19 14.80
C SER A 350 -23.45 -1.70 14.66
N GLY A 351 -22.64 -2.54 15.34
CA GLY A 351 -22.68 -4.00 15.22
C GLY A 351 -22.21 -4.53 13.86
N GLY A 352 -21.46 -3.72 13.11
CA GLY A 352 -20.98 -3.99 11.77
C GLY A 352 -21.91 -3.52 10.65
N ASN A 353 -22.96 -2.74 10.97
CA ASN A 353 -23.77 -2.10 9.95
C ASN A 353 -23.08 -0.81 9.48
N PRO A 354 -22.76 -0.66 8.18
CA PRO A 354 -22.23 0.59 7.67
C PRO A 354 -23.19 1.73 7.99
N PHE A 355 -22.73 2.71 8.75
CA PHE A 355 -23.39 4.00 8.79
C PHE A 355 -23.20 4.60 7.40
N THR A 356 -24.29 4.80 6.67
CA THR A 356 -24.28 5.74 5.54
C THR A 356 -23.98 7.11 6.11
N ILE A 357 -22.71 7.52 6.08
CA ILE A 357 -22.39 8.94 6.14
C ILE A 357 -23.00 9.50 4.86
N PRO A 358 -23.98 10.43 4.94
CA PRO A 358 -24.44 11.13 3.76
C PRO A 358 -23.27 12.01 3.32
N LEU A 359 -22.42 11.50 2.43
CA LEU A 359 -21.56 12.35 1.64
C LEU A 359 -22.50 13.21 0.79
N PRO A 360 -22.33 14.55 0.75
CA PRO A 360 -23.11 15.41 -0.13
C PRO A 360 -23.10 14.80 -1.53
N GLY A 361 -24.29 14.47 -2.04
CA GLY A 361 -24.44 13.66 -3.23
C GLY A 361 -23.69 14.26 -4.41
N PHE A 362 -22.64 13.58 -4.85
CA PHE A 362 -22.27 13.62 -6.26
C PHE A 362 -23.29 12.72 -6.96
N GLY A 363 -24.32 13.36 -7.50
CA GLY A 363 -25.31 12.69 -8.33
C GLY A 363 -24.62 11.92 -9.45
N LEU A 364 -25.12 10.71 -9.68
CA LEU A 364 -24.81 9.88 -10.84
C LEU A 364 -25.03 10.63 -12.15
#